data_AF-A0AA47BTK0-F1
#
_entry.id   AF-A0AA47BTK0-F1
#
_cell.length_a   1.000
_cell.length_b   1.000
_cell.length_c   1.000
_cell.angle_alpha   90.00
_cell.angle_beta   90.00
_cell.angle_gamma   90.00
#
_symmetry.space_group_name_H-M   'P 1'
#
loop_
_entity.id
_entity.type
_entity.pdbx_description
1 polymer ?
#
loop_
_entity_poly.entity_id
_entity_poly.type
_entity_poly.pdbx_seq_one_letter_code
_entity_poly.pdbx_strand_id
1 'polypeptide(L)'
;MISGGLTLYAKWVDRTYSVTYHANGAGGTVPTDANTYTVGQIVTAKTMGGLTPPAGTTFIGWGTQVIGGTDVPAGGTIAMPSGGLTLYARWRF
;
A
#
# COMPACT_ATOMS: atom_id res chain seq x y z
N MET A 1 -8.31 19.26 -53.36
CA MET A 1 -7.67 18.99 -52.06
C MET A 1 -8.79 18.77 -51.04
N ILE A 2 -8.95 17.56 -50.51
CA ILE A 2 -9.91 17.29 -49.43
C ILE A 2 -9.20 17.54 -48.10
N SER A 3 -9.49 18.68 -47.48
CA SER A 3 -9.15 18.91 -46.08
C SER A 3 -10.18 18.16 -45.23
N GLY A 4 -9.92 16.87 -44.99
CA GLY A 4 -10.70 16.08 -44.05
C GLY A 4 -10.21 16.39 -42.63
N GLY A 5 -11.04 17.06 -41.84
CA GLY A 5 -10.72 17.32 -40.43
C GLY A 5 -10.59 16.01 -39.65
N LEU A 6 -9.46 15.83 -38.96
CA LEU A 6 -9.25 14.73 -38.03
C LEU A 6 -9.86 15.08 -36.68
N THR A 7 -10.90 14.35 -36.27
CA THR A 7 -11.45 14.45 -34.91
C THR A 7 -10.77 13.43 -34.01
N LEU A 8 -10.03 13.91 -33.01
CA LEU A 8 -9.46 13.08 -31.95
C LEU A 8 -10.32 13.15 -30.70
N TYR A 9 -10.37 12.04 -29.96
CA TYR A 9 -11.05 11.93 -28.67
C TYR A 9 -10.03 11.65 -27.56
N ALA A 10 -10.30 12.18 -26.36
CA ALA A 10 -9.50 11.85 -25.19
C ALA A 10 -9.72 10.38 -24.79
N LYS A 11 -8.62 9.66 -24.53
CA LYS A 11 -8.64 8.32 -23.93
C LYS A 11 -8.20 8.44 -22.48
N TRP A 12 -9.12 8.19 -21.57
CA TRP A 12 -8.84 8.18 -20.14
C TRP A 12 -8.48 6.75 -19.71
N VAL A 13 -7.38 6.60 -18.98
CA VAL A 13 -6.98 5.34 -18.35
C VAL A 13 -6.78 5.64 -16.88
N ASP A 14 -7.47 4.91 -16.01
CA ASP A 14 -7.32 5.07 -14.58
C ASP A 14 -5.91 4.67 -14.15
N ARG A 15 -5.24 5.59 -13.45
CA ARG A 15 -3.93 5.31 -12.88
C ARG A 15 -4.12 4.56 -11.58
N THR A 16 -3.77 3.29 -11.58
CA THR A 16 -3.81 2.43 -10.39
C THR A 16 -2.43 2.34 -9.73
N TYR A 17 -2.42 2.12 -8.43
CA TYR A 17 -1.24 1.99 -7.58
C TYR A 17 -1.30 0.70 -6.76
N SER A 18 -0.16 0.26 -6.25
CA SER A 18 -0.03 -0.95 -5.42
C SER A 18 0.29 -0.62 -3.96
N VAL A 19 0.10 -1.62 -3.11
CA VAL A 19 0.49 -1.60 -1.71
C VAL A 19 1.75 -2.45 -1.55
N THR A 20 2.78 -1.90 -0.90
CA THR A 20 4.03 -2.59 -0.59
C THR A 20 4.19 -2.70 0.92
N TYR A 21 4.51 -3.90 1.42
CA TYR A 21 4.76 -4.14 2.83
C TYR A 21 6.26 -4.24 3.11
N HIS A 22 6.70 -3.63 4.20
CA HIS A 22 8.09 -3.63 4.65
C HIS A 22 8.19 -4.21 6.06
N ALA A 23 9.04 -5.23 6.24
CA ALA A 23 9.19 -5.97 7.49
C ALA A 23 9.69 -5.11 8.67
N ASN A 24 10.37 -4.00 8.36
CA ASN A 24 10.84 -3.01 9.33
C ASN A 24 11.61 -3.64 10.51
N GLY A 25 12.66 -4.39 10.19
CA GLY A 25 13.52 -5.08 11.16
C GLY A 25 13.10 -6.51 11.49
N ALA A 26 11.93 -6.97 11.06
CA ALA A 26 11.54 -8.37 11.16
C ALA A 26 12.22 -9.26 10.11
N GLY A 27 12.35 -10.55 10.44
CA GLY A 27 12.66 -11.59 9.46
C GLY A 27 11.40 -12.16 8.80
N GLY A 28 11.57 -13.20 7.99
CA GLY A 28 10.47 -13.91 7.34
C GLY A 28 10.00 -13.24 6.05
N THR A 29 8.74 -13.48 5.68
CA THR A 29 8.17 -13.01 4.41
C THR A 29 7.03 -12.03 4.66
N VAL A 30 7.14 -10.83 4.08
CA VAL A 30 6.08 -9.82 4.12
C VAL A 30 4.83 -10.32 3.37
N PRO A 31 3.62 -9.91 3.79
CA PRO A 31 2.42 -10.21 3.02
C PRO A 31 2.45 -9.49 1.66
N THR A 32 1.79 -10.09 0.68
CA THR A 32 1.59 -9.50 -0.64
C THR A 32 0.14 -9.07 -0.81
N ASP A 33 -0.07 -7.90 -1.41
CA ASP A 33 -1.38 -7.50 -1.93
C ASP A 33 -1.34 -7.56 -3.45
N ALA A 34 -2.20 -8.42 -4.02
CA ALA A 34 -2.27 -8.64 -5.47
C ALA A 34 -3.19 -7.62 -6.16
N ASN A 35 -3.92 -6.80 -5.39
CA ASN A 35 -4.82 -5.79 -5.93
C ASN A 35 -4.06 -4.53 -6.34
N THR A 36 -4.64 -3.80 -7.29
CA THR A 36 -4.29 -2.41 -7.57
C THR A 36 -5.47 -1.51 -7.25
N TYR A 37 -5.17 -0.26 -6.87
CA TYR A 37 -6.14 0.69 -6.35
C TYR A 37 -5.98 2.04 -7.04
N THR A 38 -7.07 2.69 -7.42
CA THR A 38 -7.06 4.11 -7.78
C THR A 38 -6.91 4.98 -6.54
N VAL A 39 -6.49 6.24 -6.71
CA VAL A 39 -6.34 7.18 -5.60
C VAL A 39 -7.68 7.33 -4.87
N GLY A 40 -7.65 7.26 -3.53
CA GLY A 40 -8.81 7.38 -2.67
C GLY A 40 -9.57 6.08 -2.43
N GLN A 41 -9.31 5.00 -3.20
CA GLN A 41 -9.89 3.69 -2.88
C GLN A 41 -9.40 3.19 -1.52
N ILE A 42 -10.28 2.47 -0.83
CA ILE A 42 -10.00 1.94 0.51
C ILE A 42 -9.17 0.65 0.38
N VAL A 43 -7.99 0.68 0.99
CA VAL A 43 -7.09 -0.46 1.18
C VAL A 43 -7.33 -1.02 2.57
N THR A 44 -7.43 -2.34 2.69
CA THR A 44 -7.41 -3.03 3.99
C THR A 44 -6.01 -3.57 4.27
N ALA A 45 -5.38 -3.13 5.35
CA ALA A 45 -4.05 -3.57 5.74
C ALA A 45 -4.06 -5.04 6.14
N LYS A 46 -3.14 -5.83 5.60
CA LYS A 46 -3.04 -7.27 5.87
C LYS A 46 -2.55 -7.54 7.28
N THR A 47 -2.73 -8.76 7.76
CA THR A 47 -2.06 -9.24 8.98
C THR A 47 -0.55 -9.39 8.73
N MET A 48 0.24 -9.63 9.77
CA MET A 48 1.69 -9.79 9.66
C MET A 48 2.14 -10.95 8.75
N GLY A 49 1.23 -11.85 8.37
CA GLY A 49 1.53 -12.96 7.47
C GLY A 49 2.64 -13.86 8.02
N GLY A 50 3.66 -14.11 7.19
CA GLY A 50 4.81 -14.96 7.52
C GLY A 50 5.99 -14.20 8.14
N LEU A 51 5.77 -13.03 8.72
CA LEU A 51 6.84 -12.28 9.41
C LEU A 51 7.22 -12.95 10.73
N THR A 52 8.51 -12.88 11.06
CA THR A 52 9.04 -13.27 12.37
C THR A 52 9.37 -12.00 13.16
N PRO A 53 8.67 -11.72 14.28
CA PRO A 53 8.91 -10.51 15.08
C PRO A 53 10.37 -10.41 15.56
N PRO A 54 10.95 -9.20 15.63
CA PRO A 54 12.17 -8.97 16.36
C PRO A 54 12.05 -9.48 17.81
N ALA A 55 13.16 -9.97 18.38
CA ALA A 55 13.16 -10.59 19.71
C ALA A 55 12.58 -9.66 20.78
N GLY A 56 11.65 -10.19 21.58
CA GLY A 56 10.99 -9.44 22.65
C GLY A 56 9.99 -8.38 22.17
N THR A 57 9.51 -8.47 20.94
CA THR A 57 8.50 -7.54 20.40
C THR A 57 7.25 -8.24 19.88
N THR A 58 6.15 -7.50 19.84
CA THR A 58 4.86 -7.94 19.29
C THR A 58 4.46 -7.04 18.13
N PHE A 59 3.91 -7.63 17.07
CA PHE A 59 3.31 -6.90 15.97
C PHE A 59 2.06 -6.14 16.42
N ILE A 60 2.01 -4.83 16.21
CA ILE A 60 0.85 -3.99 16.58
C ILE A 60 0.10 -3.39 15.38
N GLY A 61 0.62 -3.57 14.17
CA GLY A 61 0.04 -3.01 12.95
C GLY A 61 1.11 -2.50 12.00
N TRP A 62 0.71 -1.59 11.12
CA TRP A 62 1.55 -0.99 10.09
C TRP A 62 1.60 0.52 10.24
N GLY A 63 2.73 1.15 9.92
CA GLY A 63 2.84 2.60 9.78
C GLY A 63 3.06 3.00 8.32
N THR A 64 2.59 4.18 7.92
CA THR A 64 2.83 4.74 6.57
C THR A 64 4.25 5.27 6.34
N GLN A 65 5.06 5.29 7.39
CA GLN A 65 6.47 5.69 7.37
C GLN A 65 7.30 4.70 8.20
N VAL A 66 8.62 4.73 8.07
CA VAL A 66 9.52 3.87 8.88
C VAL A 66 9.33 4.14 10.38
N ILE A 67 9.27 5.42 10.76
CA ILE A 67 9.02 5.92 12.12
C ILE A 67 7.93 7.00 12.05
N GLY A 68 6.95 7.01 12.96
CA GLY A 68 5.84 7.99 12.96
C GLY A 68 4.79 7.74 11.87
N GLY A 69 4.20 8.80 11.31
CA GLY A 69 3.15 8.68 10.30
C GLY A 69 1.82 8.14 10.85
N THR A 70 0.97 7.62 9.96
CA THR A 70 -0.33 7.06 10.32
C THR A 70 -0.18 5.58 10.63
N ASP A 71 -0.57 5.17 11.83
CA ASP A 71 -0.65 3.78 12.21
C ASP A 71 -1.99 3.18 11.76
N VAL A 72 -1.92 1.99 11.18
CA VAL A 72 -3.04 1.22 10.64
C VAL A 72 -2.97 -0.18 11.27
N PRO A 73 -3.94 -0.56 12.12
CA PRO A 73 -3.95 -1.91 12.69
C PRO A 73 -4.14 -2.96 11.59
N ALA A 74 -3.76 -4.21 11.83
CA ALA A 74 -4.10 -5.29 10.91
C ALA A 74 -5.62 -5.42 10.77
N GLY A 75 -6.10 -5.55 9.52
CA GLY A 75 -7.53 -5.48 9.19
C GLY A 75 -8.11 -4.06 9.22
N GLY A 76 -7.32 -3.06 9.62
CA GLY A 76 -7.67 -1.65 9.51
C GLY A 76 -7.61 -1.15 8.07
N THR A 77 -8.15 0.04 7.84
CA THR A 77 -8.31 0.60 6.49
C THR A 77 -7.58 1.91 6.32
N ILE A 78 -7.10 2.17 5.11
CA ILE A 78 -6.47 3.43 4.70
C ILE A 78 -6.77 3.73 3.23
N ALA A 79 -6.94 5.01 2.89
CA ALA A 79 -7.15 5.41 1.50
C ALA A 79 -5.83 5.34 0.71
N MET A 80 -5.87 4.82 -0.52
CA MET A 80 -4.71 4.77 -1.42
C MET A 80 -4.27 6.20 -1.80
N PRO A 81 -3.04 6.63 -1.46
CA PRO A 81 -2.51 7.91 -1.89
C PRO A 81 -2.07 7.88 -3.36
N SER A 82 -1.87 9.06 -3.95
CA SER A 82 -1.15 9.16 -5.22
C SER A 82 0.29 8.71 -5.03
N GLY A 83 0.79 7.83 -5.92
CA GLY A 83 2.17 7.34 -5.86
C GLY A 83 2.32 5.95 -5.23
N GLY A 84 1.25 5.39 -4.67
CA GLY A 84 1.26 4.08 -4.03
C GLY A 84 1.50 4.16 -2.52
N LEU A 85 1.26 3.03 -1.86
CA LEU A 85 1.26 2.94 -0.41
C LEU A 85 2.33 1.97 0.06
N THR A 86 3.27 2.44 0.88
CA THR A 86 4.21 1.57 1.60
C THR A 86 3.82 1.50 3.07
N LEU A 87 3.67 0.28 3.59
CA LEU A 87 3.31 -0.01 4.97
C LEU A 87 4.48 -0.69 5.68
N TYR A 88 4.94 -0.11 6.77
CA TYR A 88 6.07 -0.57 7.57
C TYR A 88 5.58 -1.23 8.84
N ALA A 89 6.01 -2.47 9.13
CA ALA A 89 5.56 -3.15 10.34
C ALA A 89 5.91 -2.36 11.60
N ARG A 90 4.99 -2.34 12.56
CA ARG A 90 5.16 -1.68 13.86
C ARG A 90 5.27 -2.73 14.94
N TRP A 91 6.31 -2.56 15.76
CA TRP A 91 6.72 -3.49 16.80
C TRP A 91 6.69 -2.79 18.15
N ARG A 92 6.13 -3.45 19.16
CA ARG A 92 6.12 -2.97 20.55
C ARG A 92 6.79 -4.00 21.45
N PHE A 93 7.69 -3.55 22.34
CA PHE A 93 8.26 -4.38 23.40
C PHE A 93 7.21 -4.78 24.44
#